data_AF-A0A843AYV0-F1
#
_entry.id   AF-A0A843AYV0-F1
#
_cell.length_a   1.000
_cell.length_b   1.000
_cell.length_c   1.000
_cell.angle_alpha   90.00
_cell.angle_beta   90.00
_cell.angle_gamma   90.00
#
_symmetry.space_group_name_H-M   'P 1'
#
loop_
_entity.id
_entity.type
_entity.pdbx_description
1 polymer ?
#
loop_
_entity_poly.entity_id
_entity_poly.type
_entity_poly.pdbx_seq_one_letter_code
_entity_poly.pdbx_strand_id
1 'polypeptide(L)' 'MSKKPTPNDNRSNTKNPNNSANKAAVDNRSTQLNPQHQPSKGPKNKK' A
#
# COMPACT_ATOMS: atom_id res chain seq x y z
N MET A 1 5.63 -24.49 -25.80
CA MET A 1 6.70 -23.81 -25.03
C MET A 1 6.07 -22.83 -24.06
N SER A 2 6.23 -23.03 -22.76
CA SER A 2 5.79 -22.04 -21.77
C SER A 2 6.75 -20.84 -21.82
N LYS A 3 6.22 -19.65 -22.13
CA LYS A 3 7.02 -18.42 -22.17
C LYS A 3 7.44 -18.11 -20.73
N LYS A 4 8.75 -17.99 -20.50
CA LYS A 4 9.26 -17.52 -19.21
C LYS A 4 8.71 -16.12 -18.97
N PRO A 5 8.19 -15.83 -17.77
CA PRO A 5 7.66 -14.50 -17.46
C PRO A 5 8.78 -13.48 -17.64
N THR A 6 8.50 -12.46 -18.45
CA THR A 6 9.39 -11.33 -18.65
C THR A 6 9.31 -10.39 -17.43
N PRO A 7 10.30 -9.51 -17.25
CA PRO A 7 10.21 -8.47 -16.21
C PRO A 7 8.93 -7.63 -16.31
N ASN A 8 8.41 -7.41 -17.52
CA ASN A 8 7.15 -6.69 -17.72
C ASN A 8 5.93 -7.50 -17.26
N ASP A 9 5.92 -8.81 -17.46
CA ASP A 9 4.83 -9.69 -17.00
C ASP A 9 4.75 -9.68 -15.46
N ASN A 10 5.91 -9.74 -14.80
CA ASN A 10 6.00 -9.64 -13.35
C ASN A 10 5.52 -8.28 -12.84
N ARG A 11 5.97 -7.17 -13.47
CA ARG A 11 5.55 -5.82 -13.08
C ARG A 11 4.05 -5.62 -13.29
N SER A 12 3.52 -6.13 -14.40
CA SER A 12 2.09 -6.06 -14.72
C SER A 12 1.28 -6.81 -13.66
N ASN A 13 1.71 -8.00 -13.24
CA ASN A 13 1.02 -8.73 -12.18
C ASN A 13 1.10 -8.01 -10.83
N THR A 14 2.28 -7.57 -10.40
CA THR A 14 2.48 -6.93 -9.09
C THR A 14 1.83 -5.55 -8.99
N LYS A 15 1.75 -4.80 -10.09
CA LYS A 15 1.19 -3.44 -10.12
C LYS A 15 -0.22 -3.37 -10.71
N ASN A 16 -0.85 -4.51 -11.02
CA ASN A 16 -2.23 -4.54 -11.48
C ASN A 16 -3.14 -4.08 -10.32
N PRO A 17 -3.91 -2.99 -10.48
CA PRO A 17 -4.82 -2.54 -9.44
C PRO A 17 -5.90 -3.58 -9.12
N ASN A 18 -6.27 -4.47 -10.04
CA ASN A 18 -7.25 -5.52 -9.80
C ASN A 18 -6.65 -6.76 -9.10
N ASN A 19 -5.34 -6.78 -8.85
CA ASN A 19 -4.71 -7.83 -8.06
C ASN A 19 -5.00 -7.63 -6.56
N SER A 20 -5.57 -8.64 -5.91
CA SER A 20 -5.88 -8.62 -4.47
C SER A 20 -4.65 -8.35 -3.60
N ALA A 21 -3.48 -8.86 -3.98
CA ALA A 21 -2.23 -8.61 -3.27
C ALA A 21 -1.79 -7.14 -3.38
N ASN A 22 -2.02 -6.49 -4.53
CA ASN A 22 -1.73 -5.07 -4.70
C ASN A 22 -2.66 -4.20 -3.83
N LYS A 23 -3.96 -4.53 -3.82
CA LYS A 23 -4.96 -3.86 -2.98
C LYS A 23 -4.61 -3.96 -1.50
N ALA A 24 -4.37 -5.17 -0.99
CA ALA A 24 -3.97 -5.39 0.40
C ALA A 24 -2.69 -4.64 0.77
N ALA A 25 -1.69 -4.59 -0.12
CA ALA A 25 -0.47 -3.83 0.12
C ALA A 25 -0.69 -2.31 0.19
N VAL A 26 -1.59 -1.77 -0.64
CA VAL A 26 -1.98 -0.36 -0.59
C VAL A 26 -2.74 -0.03 0.68
N ASP A 27 -3.68 -0.89 1.09
CA ASP A 27 -4.46 -0.73 2.32
C ASP A 27 -3.57 -0.81 3.58
N ASN A 28 -2.62 -1.74 3.60
CA ASN A 28 -1.64 -1.83 4.68
C ASN A 28 -0.74 -0.58 4.75
N ARG A 29 -0.37 -0.01 3.60
CA ARG A 29 0.41 1.23 3.56
C ARG A 29 -0.41 2.44 4.02
N SER A 30 -1.71 2.51 3.69
CA SER A 30 -2.55 3.66 4.04
C SER A 30 -2.77 3.80 5.54
N THR A 31 -2.73 2.68 6.27
CA THR A 31 -2.90 2.62 7.73
C THR A 31 -1.59 2.66 8.51
N GLN A 32 -0.44 2.63 7.81
CA GLN A 32 0.87 2.65 8.45
C GLN A 32 1.18 4.07 8.98
N LEU A 33 0.95 4.27 10.27
CA LEU A 33 1.35 5.50 10.95
C LEU A 33 2.88 5.59 11.00
N ASN A 34 3.41 6.81 10.86
CA ASN A 34 4.82 7.06 11.12
C ASN A 34 5.07 6.96 12.65
N PRO A 35 5.87 5.98 13.12
CA PRO A 35 6.12 5.79 14.55
C PRO A 35 6.87 6.97 15.19
N GLN A 36 7.57 7.78 14.40
CA GLN A 36 8.28 8.98 14.86
C GLN A 36 7.38 10.22 14.85
N HIS A 37 6.19 10.14 14.25
CA HIS A 37 5.26 11.25 14.22
C HIS A 37 4.49 11.29 15.55
N GLN A 38 4.66 12.38 16.29
CA GLN A 38 3.86 12.65 17.49
C GLN A 38 2.37 12.51 17.11
N PRO A 39 1.54 11.77 17.86
CA PRO A 39 0.11 11.73 17.58
C PRO A 39 -0.40 13.16 17.58
N SER A 40 -0.94 13.59 16.43
CA SER A 40 -1.57 14.90 16.31
C SER A 40 -2.66 14.96 17.37
N LYS A 41 -2.42 15.72 18.44
CA LYS A 41 -3.45 16.01 19.42
C LYS A 41 -4.46 16.84 18.65
N GLY A 42 -5.59 16.24 18.28
CA GLY A 42 -6.74 16.95 17.72
C GLY A 42 -7.03 18.19 18.57
N PRO A 43 -7.66 19.24 18.00
CA PRO A 43 -7.85 20.49 18.71
C PRO A 43 -8.45 20.20 20.07
N LYS A 44 -7.71 20.59 21.12
CA LYS A 44 -8.24 20.61 22.49
C LYS A 44 -9.27 21.72 22.50
N ASN A 45 -10.50 21.43 22.07
CA ASN A 45 -11.62 22.30 22.38
C ASN A 45 -11.72 22.29 23.91
N LYS A 46 -11.14 23.34 24.50
CA LYS A 46 -11.39 23.74 25.87
C LYS A 46 -12.91 23.96 25.98
N LYS A 47 -13.44 23.49 27.11
CA LYS A 47 -14.81 23.70 27.58
C LYS A 47 -15.32 25.10 27.29
#